data_AF-A0A3N4I6A4-F1
#
_entry.id   AF-A0A3N4I6A4-F1
#
_cell.length_a   1.000
_cell.length_b   1.000
_cell.length_c   1.000
_cell.angle_alpha   90.00
_cell.angle_beta   90.00
_cell.angle_gamma   90.00
#
_symmetry.space_group_name_H-M   'P 1'
#
loop_
_entity.id
_entity.type
_entity.pdbx_description
1 polymer ?
#
loop_
_entity_poly.entity_id
_entity_poly.type
_entity_poly.pdbx_seq_one_letter_code
_entity_poly.pdbx_strand_id
1 'polypeptide(L)'
;MDPPFEPAEGMAKDYRDFFYKGLPYDPAYMSLPLRDALEQHRALEGLEFSEEDCTDDVVRLGTLGELLDNVYWGRVAAPFKRSVERHLLFLLLDLAPSFYSRPQFKLSFPESVRQIIGQLIHYHFPTILAKVCHVDVLTRFGPVVYRRWESGLLRNTQVALIEGTIKTMVDEFRSVLESDNEVLQRLFMFGGALGFYRTAIDIFTGQRFRSERLELSLLKYLADDEPPNLLVINGVEKATKSYFEQHIQIQIDYSHSASEIKERTLALRRSPY
;
A
#
# COMPACT_ATOMS: atom_id res chain seq x y z
N MET A 1 20.24 16.61 15.53
CA MET A 1 20.72 15.34 14.99
C MET A 1 20.15 14.28 15.90
N ASP A 2 19.29 13.42 15.38
CA ASP A 2 18.83 12.26 16.14
C ASP A 2 20.03 11.33 16.38
N PRO A 3 20.08 10.64 17.55
CA PRO A 3 21.16 9.70 17.83
C PRO A 3 21.24 8.64 16.72
N PRO A 4 22.45 8.12 16.43
CA PRO A 4 22.58 7.04 15.47
C PRO A 4 21.72 5.85 15.91
N PHE A 5 21.01 5.27 14.95
CA PHE A 5 20.24 4.05 15.18
C PHE A 5 21.21 2.88 15.38
N GLU A 6 21.34 2.42 16.62
CA GLU A 6 22.25 1.36 17.03
C GLU A 6 21.50 0.41 17.99
N PRO A 7 20.83 -0.63 17.48
CA PRO A 7 20.18 -1.64 18.31
C PRO A 7 21.17 -2.30 19.27
N ALA A 8 20.68 -2.72 20.44
CA ALA A 8 21.49 -3.45 21.40
C ALA A 8 22.07 -4.75 20.80
N GLU A 9 23.19 -5.22 21.35
CA GLU A 9 23.82 -6.47 20.93
C GLU A 9 22.82 -7.63 21.03
N GLY A 10 22.72 -8.45 19.97
CA GLY A 10 21.76 -9.55 19.87
C GLY A 10 20.35 -9.16 19.41
N MET A 11 20.09 -7.88 19.14
CA MET A 11 18.82 -7.42 18.55
C MET A 11 18.89 -7.41 17.02
N ALA A 12 17.73 -7.54 16.38
CA ALA A 12 17.58 -7.40 14.94
C ALA A 12 17.92 -5.98 14.50
N LYS A 13 18.67 -5.84 13.40
CA LYS A 13 18.98 -4.54 12.78
C LYS A 13 17.89 -4.10 11.81
N ASP A 14 17.24 -5.06 11.20
CA ASP A 14 16.20 -4.89 10.18
C ASP A 14 15.24 -6.08 10.17
N TYR A 15 14.26 -6.04 9.28
CA TYR A 15 13.28 -7.09 9.07
C TYR A 15 13.90 -8.43 8.64
N ARG A 16 15.02 -8.42 7.90
CA ARG A 16 15.70 -9.66 7.48
C ARG A 16 16.29 -10.38 8.70
N ASP A 17 16.96 -9.65 9.59
CA ASP A 17 17.48 -10.20 10.84
C ASP A 17 16.37 -10.80 11.71
N PHE A 18 15.22 -10.11 11.80
CA PHE A 18 14.07 -10.60 12.56
C PHE A 18 13.51 -11.90 11.99
N PHE A 19 13.28 -11.92 10.67
CA PHE A 19 12.57 -13.02 10.03
C PHE A 19 13.45 -14.26 9.83
N TYR A 20 14.68 -14.09 9.31
CA TYR A 20 15.54 -15.22 8.94
C TYR A 20 16.48 -15.66 10.06
N LYS A 21 16.96 -14.74 10.89
CA LYS A 21 17.89 -15.07 11.99
C LYS A 21 17.18 -15.29 13.32
N GLY A 22 15.87 -15.05 13.37
CA GLY A 22 15.08 -15.23 14.58
C GLY A 22 15.35 -14.17 15.67
N LEU A 23 16.09 -13.10 15.36
CA LEU A 23 16.48 -12.10 16.36
C LEU A 23 15.28 -11.20 16.72
N PRO A 24 15.07 -10.85 17.99
CA PRO A 24 13.98 -9.95 18.36
C PRO A 24 14.29 -8.49 18.01
N TYR A 25 13.25 -7.69 17.77
CA TYR A 25 13.40 -6.23 17.67
C TYR A 25 13.65 -5.59 19.04
N ASP A 26 14.51 -4.56 19.04
CA ASP A 26 14.87 -3.84 20.26
C ASP A 26 13.66 -3.06 20.83
N PRO A 27 13.29 -3.27 22.12
CA PRO A 27 12.19 -2.57 22.77
C PRO A 27 12.35 -1.04 22.82
N ALA A 28 13.56 -0.51 22.67
CA ALA A 28 13.81 0.94 22.68
C ALA A 28 13.21 1.64 21.45
N TYR A 29 13.04 0.91 20.34
CA TYR A 29 12.68 1.49 19.04
C TYR A 29 11.34 1.00 18.48
N MET A 30 10.79 -0.10 19.01
CA MET A 30 9.50 -0.65 18.57
C MET A 30 8.58 -0.96 19.75
N SER A 31 7.30 -0.60 19.61
CA SER A 31 6.30 -0.84 20.64
C SER A 31 6.12 -2.33 20.92
N LEU A 32 5.74 -2.66 22.16
CA LEU A 32 5.45 -4.04 22.54
C LEU A 32 4.33 -4.67 21.67
N PRO A 33 3.17 -4.02 21.43
CA PRO A 33 2.13 -4.61 20.59
C PRO A 33 2.60 -4.97 19.18
N LEU A 34 3.42 -4.13 18.55
CA LEU A 34 3.91 -4.40 17.20
C LEU A 34 4.90 -5.56 17.18
N ARG A 35 5.79 -5.65 18.18
CA ARG A 35 6.70 -6.80 18.32
C ARG A 35 5.94 -8.11 18.52
N ASP A 36 4.94 -8.12 19.40
CA ASP A 36 4.11 -9.29 19.64
C ASP A 36 3.32 -9.72 18.38
N ALA A 37 2.84 -8.75 17.60
CA ALA A 37 2.16 -9.02 16.33
C ALA A 37 3.10 -9.60 15.27
N LEU A 38 4.34 -9.12 15.21
CA LEU A 38 5.36 -9.63 14.29
C LEU A 38 5.79 -11.05 14.62
N GLU A 39 5.91 -11.36 15.91
CA GLU A 39 6.17 -12.72 16.40
C GLU A 39 5.06 -13.69 15.99
N GLN A 40 3.80 -13.27 16.15
CA GLN A 40 2.65 -14.04 15.66
C GLN A 40 2.66 -14.20 14.14
N HIS A 41 2.97 -13.13 13.40
CA HIS A 41 3.05 -13.17 11.94
C HIS A 41 4.16 -14.11 11.46
N ARG A 42 5.34 -14.08 12.09
CA ARG A 42 6.45 -15.01 11.79
C ARG A 42 6.07 -16.47 12.01
N ALA A 43 5.21 -16.74 13.01
CA ALA A 43 4.70 -18.07 13.29
C ALA A 43 3.58 -18.53 12.33
N LEU A 44 3.07 -17.66 11.44
CA LEU A 44 2.04 -18.05 10.49
C LEU A 44 2.59 -19.04 9.46
N GLU A 45 2.02 -20.24 9.53
CA GLU A 45 2.27 -21.33 8.60
C GLU A 45 1.88 -20.96 7.15
N GLY A 46 2.80 -21.08 6.20
CA GLY A 46 2.57 -20.79 4.77
C GLY A 46 3.25 -19.52 4.23
N LEU A 47 3.96 -18.79 5.11
CA LEU A 47 4.95 -17.80 4.72
C LEU A 47 6.28 -18.50 4.38
N GLU A 48 6.32 -19.23 3.27
CA GLU A 48 7.56 -19.81 2.78
C GLU A 48 8.37 -18.72 2.07
N PHE A 49 9.30 -18.10 2.80
CA PHE A 49 10.34 -17.26 2.22
C PHE A 49 11.58 -18.14 2.04
N SER A 50 11.87 -18.61 0.82
CA SER A 50 13.13 -19.36 0.61
C SER A 50 14.31 -18.39 0.56
N GLU A 51 15.46 -18.77 1.14
CA GLU A 51 16.70 -17.98 1.04
C GLU A 51 17.20 -17.87 -0.41
N GLU A 52 16.93 -18.86 -1.26
CA GLU A 52 17.27 -18.86 -2.68
C GLU A 52 16.43 -17.86 -3.49
N ASP A 53 15.24 -17.50 -2.99
CA ASP A 53 14.36 -16.51 -3.58
C ASP A 53 14.80 -15.05 -3.31
N CYS A 54 15.84 -14.84 -2.49
CA CYS A 54 16.35 -13.52 -2.09
C CYS A 54 17.29 -12.85 -3.11
N THR A 55 17.61 -13.48 -4.25
CA THR A 55 18.56 -12.90 -5.21
C THR A 55 17.95 -11.84 -6.13
N ASP A 56 16.61 -11.75 -6.21
CA ASP A 56 15.90 -10.66 -6.91
C ASP A 56 15.44 -9.61 -5.87
N ASP A 57 16.41 -8.79 -5.45
CA ASP A 57 16.36 -7.83 -4.33
C ASP A 57 15.19 -6.82 -4.34
N VAL A 58 14.46 -6.68 -5.44
CA VAL A 58 13.47 -5.61 -5.63
C VAL A 58 12.02 -6.04 -5.32
N VAL A 59 11.71 -7.34 -5.27
CA VAL A 59 10.31 -7.81 -5.28
C VAL A 59 9.89 -8.56 -4.02
N ARG A 60 10.81 -9.17 -3.26
CA ARG A 60 10.42 -10.29 -2.37
C ARG A 60 10.49 -10.06 -0.86
N LEU A 61 11.26 -9.08 -0.37
CA LEU A 61 11.16 -8.68 1.04
C LEU A 61 9.98 -7.78 1.35
N GLY A 62 9.22 -7.44 0.30
CA GLY A 62 7.94 -6.76 0.38
C GLY A 62 8.08 -5.33 0.87
N THR A 63 7.16 -4.49 0.39
CA THR A 63 6.97 -3.17 0.96
C THR A 63 6.68 -3.22 2.47
N LEU A 64 6.27 -4.39 3.01
CA LEU A 64 6.11 -4.62 4.45
C LEU A 64 7.44 -4.56 5.22
N GLY A 65 8.48 -5.27 4.78
CA GLY A 65 9.77 -5.28 5.48
C GLY A 65 10.37 -3.87 5.54
N GLU A 66 10.37 -3.16 4.41
CA GLU A 66 10.83 -1.78 4.34
C GLU A 66 9.98 -0.82 5.21
N LEU A 67 8.65 -1.00 5.22
CA LEU A 67 7.77 -0.21 6.08
C LEU A 67 8.09 -0.44 7.56
N LEU A 68 8.32 -1.69 7.96
CA LEU A 68 8.69 -2.05 9.34
C LEU A 68 10.05 -1.48 9.72
N ASP A 69 11.04 -1.53 8.81
CA ASP A 69 12.33 -0.91 9.02
C ASP A 69 12.20 0.61 9.15
N ASN A 70 11.35 1.26 8.35
CA ASN A 70 11.08 2.69 8.51
C ASN A 70 10.44 3.00 9.87
N VAL A 71 9.51 2.19 10.36
CA VAL A 71 8.92 2.36 11.70
C VAL A 71 9.98 2.17 12.79
N TYR A 72 10.77 1.10 12.70
CA TYR A 72 11.80 0.75 13.66
C TYR A 72 12.92 1.80 13.72
N TRP A 73 13.33 2.33 12.57
CA TRP A 73 14.36 3.36 12.48
C TRP A 73 13.84 4.78 12.77
N GLY A 74 12.56 4.93 13.17
CA GLY A 74 11.96 6.24 13.43
C GLY A 74 11.79 7.11 12.18
N ARG A 75 11.81 6.50 10.99
CA ARG A 75 11.76 7.13 9.67
C ARG A 75 10.33 7.26 9.13
N VAL A 76 9.39 7.55 10.01
CA VAL A 76 7.99 7.86 9.67
C VAL A 76 7.73 9.30 10.05
N ALA A 77 7.08 10.06 9.16
CA ALA A 77 6.74 11.44 9.48
C ALA A 77 5.90 11.48 10.77
N ALA A 78 6.37 12.24 11.77
CA ALA A 78 5.89 12.14 13.15
C ALA A 78 4.36 12.17 13.31
N PRO A 79 3.59 13.00 12.58
CA PRO A 79 2.13 13.01 12.68
C PRO A 79 1.48 11.65 12.38
N PHE A 80 2.09 10.83 11.52
CA PHE A 80 1.53 9.56 11.08
C PHE A 80 2.02 8.35 11.88
N LYS A 81 3.04 8.49 12.73
CA LYS A 81 3.70 7.34 13.42
C LYS A 81 2.68 6.42 14.10
N ARG A 82 1.79 7.00 14.91
CA ARG A 82 0.75 6.25 15.62
C ARG A 82 -0.26 5.59 14.67
N SER A 83 -0.60 6.28 13.59
CA SER A 83 -1.56 5.78 12.62
C SER A 83 -0.98 4.60 11.82
N VAL A 84 0.24 4.74 11.31
CA VAL A 84 0.98 3.67 10.61
C VAL A 84 1.09 2.43 11.50
N GLU A 85 1.51 2.59 12.76
CA GLU A 85 1.63 1.49 13.70
C GLU A 85 0.29 0.78 13.94
N ARG A 86 -0.79 1.52 14.18
CA ARG A 86 -2.14 0.97 14.32
C ARG A 86 -2.59 0.18 13.09
N HIS A 87 -2.27 0.66 11.88
CA HIS A 87 -2.67 0.01 10.64
C HIS A 87 -1.78 -1.20 10.31
N LEU A 88 -0.51 -1.20 10.73
CA LEU A 88 0.33 -2.39 10.74
C LEU A 88 -0.19 -3.45 11.70
N LEU A 89 -0.65 -3.07 12.89
CA LEU A 89 -1.27 -4.01 13.83
C LEU A 89 -2.52 -4.65 13.21
N PHE A 90 -3.38 -3.89 12.54
CA PHE A 90 -4.50 -4.44 11.78
C PHE A 90 -4.04 -5.44 10.71
N LEU A 91 -3.02 -5.07 9.92
CA LEU A 91 -2.49 -5.96 8.88
C LEU A 91 -2.02 -7.30 9.46
N LEU A 92 -1.26 -7.26 10.57
CA LEU A 92 -0.59 -8.42 11.14
C LEU A 92 -1.51 -9.27 12.03
N LEU A 93 -2.43 -8.65 12.77
CA LEU A 93 -3.30 -9.34 13.74
C LEU A 93 -4.68 -9.69 13.19
N ASP A 94 -5.20 -8.88 12.27
CA ASP A 94 -6.55 -9.07 11.74
C ASP A 94 -6.50 -9.60 10.29
N LEU A 95 -5.85 -8.88 9.38
CA LEU A 95 -5.92 -9.18 7.94
C LEU A 95 -5.14 -10.45 7.58
N ALA A 96 -3.86 -10.54 7.92
CA ALA A 96 -3.03 -11.68 7.52
C ALA A 96 -3.51 -13.01 8.12
N PRO A 97 -3.84 -13.12 9.42
CA PRO A 97 -4.35 -14.36 10.01
C PRO A 97 -5.67 -14.81 9.38
N SER A 98 -6.53 -13.87 8.97
CA SER A 98 -7.81 -14.21 8.33
C SER A 98 -7.65 -15.06 7.05
N PHE A 99 -6.50 -14.95 6.38
CA PHE A 99 -6.15 -15.75 5.21
C PHE A 99 -5.28 -16.95 5.56
N TYR A 100 -4.18 -16.75 6.31
CA TYR A 100 -3.17 -17.80 6.54
C TYR A 100 -3.57 -18.83 7.59
N SER A 101 -4.35 -18.46 8.61
CA SER A 101 -4.68 -19.37 9.73
C SER A 101 -5.78 -20.39 9.37
N ARG A 102 -6.39 -20.30 8.18
CA ARG A 102 -7.42 -21.25 7.76
C ARG A 102 -6.76 -22.54 7.22
N PRO A 103 -7.07 -23.74 7.74
CA PRO A 103 -6.53 -25.01 7.22
C PRO A 103 -6.77 -25.20 5.71
N GLN A 104 -7.89 -24.64 5.22
CA GLN A 104 -8.30 -24.63 3.83
C GLN A 104 -7.32 -23.86 2.93
N PHE A 105 -6.53 -22.93 3.50
CA PHE A 105 -5.61 -22.10 2.73
C PHE A 105 -4.50 -22.92 2.05
N LYS A 106 -3.93 -23.88 2.78
CA LYS A 106 -2.85 -24.74 2.28
C LYS A 106 -3.35 -25.85 1.35
N LEU A 107 -4.53 -26.38 1.62
CA LEU A 107 -5.04 -27.59 0.96
C LEU A 107 -5.99 -27.31 -0.20
N SER A 108 -6.63 -26.14 -0.23
CA SER A 108 -7.76 -25.88 -1.14
C SER A 108 -7.53 -24.77 -2.16
N PHE A 109 -6.54 -23.89 -1.98
CA PHE A 109 -6.30 -22.81 -2.93
C PHE A 109 -5.17 -23.12 -3.92
N PRO A 110 -5.35 -22.78 -5.21
CA PRO A 110 -4.26 -22.77 -6.18
C PRO A 110 -3.12 -21.84 -5.73
N GLU A 111 -1.90 -22.16 -6.14
CA GLU A 111 -0.71 -21.35 -5.87
C GLU A 111 -0.87 -19.88 -6.28
N SER A 112 -1.53 -19.62 -7.42
CA SER A 112 -1.82 -18.25 -7.88
C SER A 112 -2.66 -17.43 -6.89
N VAL A 113 -3.61 -18.06 -6.19
CA VAL A 113 -4.43 -17.38 -5.19
C VAL A 113 -3.60 -17.07 -3.94
N ARG A 114 -2.73 -17.98 -3.53
CA ARG A 114 -1.79 -17.76 -2.42
C ARG A 114 -0.85 -16.59 -2.72
N GLN A 115 -0.35 -16.51 -3.96
CA GLN A 115 0.49 -15.39 -4.42
C GLN A 115 -0.26 -14.06 -4.39
N ILE A 116 -1.52 -14.02 -4.83
CA ILE A 116 -2.35 -12.79 -4.77
C ILE A 116 -2.53 -12.35 -3.31
N ILE A 117 -2.79 -13.29 -2.40
CA ILE A 117 -2.88 -13.00 -0.96
C ILE A 117 -1.55 -12.47 -0.41
N GLY A 118 -0.44 -13.09 -0.79
CA GLY A 118 0.90 -12.62 -0.47
C GLY A 118 1.13 -11.19 -0.95
N GLN A 119 0.78 -10.86 -2.19
CA GLN A 119 0.90 -9.52 -2.76
C GLN A 119 0.00 -8.50 -2.05
N LEU A 120 -1.23 -8.86 -1.71
CA LEU A 120 -2.14 -8.03 -0.93
C LEU A 120 -1.50 -7.60 0.39
N ILE A 121 -0.99 -8.57 1.15
CA ILE A 121 -0.50 -8.39 2.53
C ILE A 121 0.89 -7.78 2.57
N HIS A 122 1.82 -8.28 1.75
CA HIS A 122 3.24 -7.93 1.85
C HIS A 122 3.66 -6.79 0.91
N TYR A 123 2.82 -6.44 -0.07
CA TYR A 123 3.15 -5.44 -1.07
C TYR A 123 2.11 -4.32 -1.15
N HIS A 124 0.87 -4.59 -1.56
CA HIS A 124 -0.08 -3.55 -1.88
C HIS A 124 -0.51 -2.71 -0.67
N PHE A 125 -0.92 -3.35 0.43
CA PHE A 125 -1.34 -2.63 1.63
C PHE A 125 -0.18 -1.83 2.25
N PRO A 126 1.01 -2.40 2.48
CA PRO A 126 2.15 -1.64 2.99
C PRO A 126 2.57 -0.50 2.06
N THR A 127 2.42 -0.64 0.73
CA THR A 127 2.81 0.42 -0.22
C THR A 127 2.00 1.70 -0.01
N ILE A 128 0.73 1.57 0.39
CA ILE A 128 -0.10 2.73 0.72
C ILE A 128 0.43 3.43 1.97
N LEU A 129 0.79 2.67 3.01
CA LEU A 129 1.35 3.22 4.24
C LEU A 129 2.77 3.80 4.05
N ALA A 130 3.57 3.21 3.17
CA ALA A 130 4.92 3.67 2.88
C ALA A 130 4.95 5.10 2.30
N LYS A 131 3.84 5.62 1.75
CA LYS A 131 3.74 7.00 1.22
C LYS A 131 3.96 8.10 2.26
N VAL A 132 3.93 7.78 3.55
CA VAL A 132 4.21 8.73 4.64
C VAL A 132 5.57 8.49 5.34
N CYS A 133 6.37 7.54 4.84
CA CYS A 133 7.67 7.16 5.39
C CYS A 133 8.83 7.93 4.72
N HIS A 134 10.05 7.84 5.25
CA HIS A 134 11.24 8.53 4.73
C HIS A 134 11.75 7.95 3.42
N VAL A 135 11.63 6.63 3.23
CA VAL A 135 12.10 5.92 2.03
C VAL A 135 10.87 5.40 1.28
N ASP A 136 10.70 5.83 0.03
CA ASP A 136 9.73 5.21 -0.88
C ASP A 136 10.44 4.03 -1.56
N VAL A 137 9.89 2.84 -1.37
CA VAL A 137 10.29 1.57 -1.99
C VAL A 137 10.55 1.71 -3.50
N LEU A 138 9.82 2.61 -4.15
CA LEU A 138 9.84 2.74 -5.61
C LEU A 138 10.77 3.82 -6.15
N THR A 139 11.14 4.85 -5.38
CA THR A 139 11.74 6.05 -5.99
C THR A 139 13.11 6.46 -5.47
N ARG A 140 13.70 5.78 -4.47
CA ARG A 140 14.96 6.16 -3.78
C ARG A 140 15.00 7.59 -3.20
N PHE A 141 14.03 8.44 -3.55
CA PHE A 141 13.75 9.72 -2.94
C PHE A 141 12.64 9.54 -1.91
N GLY A 142 12.70 10.31 -0.83
CA GLY A 142 11.62 10.30 0.14
C GLY A 142 10.28 10.72 -0.47
N PRO A 143 9.18 10.06 -0.11
CA PRO A 143 7.83 10.47 -0.45
C PRO A 143 7.65 11.97 -0.22
N VAL A 144 6.83 12.58 -1.08
CA VAL A 144 6.55 14.03 -1.03
C VAL A 144 6.05 14.44 0.37
N VAL A 145 5.27 13.58 1.03
CA VAL A 145 4.75 13.84 2.39
C VAL A 145 5.87 13.97 3.41
N TYR A 146 6.81 13.02 3.45
CA TYR A 146 7.91 13.06 4.40
C TYR A 146 8.80 14.27 4.18
N ARG A 147 9.15 14.58 2.93
CA ARG A 147 9.93 15.79 2.61
C ARG A 147 9.21 17.08 3.01
N ARG A 148 7.89 17.15 2.86
CA ARG A 148 7.10 18.29 3.35
C ARG A 148 7.13 18.36 4.87
N TRP A 149 7.06 17.24 5.57
CA TRP A 149 7.14 17.23 7.02
C TRP A 149 8.49 17.72 7.52
N GLU A 150 9.58 17.17 6.99
CA GLU A 150 10.95 17.54 7.36
C GLU A 150 11.24 19.03 7.10
N SER A 151 10.64 19.61 6.06
CA SER A 151 10.74 21.05 5.73
C SER A 151 9.70 21.94 6.44
N GLY A 152 8.83 21.39 7.29
CA GLY A 152 7.77 22.14 7.97
C GLY A 152 6.63 22.61 7.04
N LEU A 153 6.53 22.06 5.83
CA LEU A 153 5.53 22.39 4.82
C LEU A 153 4.31 21.45 4.84
N LEU A 154 4.30 20.41 5.68
CA LEU A 154 3.17 19.50 5.81
C LEU A 154 2.07 20.14 6.68
N ARG A 155 0.91 20.41 6.08
CA ARG A 155 -0.24 21.00 6.78
C ARG A 155 -1.04 19.96 7.54
N ASN A 156 -1.66 20.38 8.65
CA ASN A 156 -2.58 19.54 9.44
C ASN A 156 -3.79 19.07 8.62
N THR A 157 -4.28 19.87 7.68
CA THR A 157 -5.36 19.49 6.76
C THR A 157 -4.98 18.32 5.85
N GLN A 158 -3.73 18.30 5.36
CA GLN A 158 -3.19 17.18 4.57
C GLN A 158 -3.04 15.92 5.42
N VAL A 159 -2.55 16.08 6.66
CA VAL A 159 -2.48 14.96 7.63
C VAL A 159 -3.86 14.36 7.85
N ALA A 160 -4.87 15.19 8.15
CA ALA A 160 -6.23 14.74 8.40
C ALA A 160 -6.85 14.01 7.18
N LEU A 161 -6.64 14.50 5.96
CA LEU A 161 -7.14 13.84 4.74
C LEU A 161 -6.45 12.49 4.50
N ILE A 162 -5.13 12.42 4.65
CA ILE A 162 -4.38 11.18 4.47
C ILE A 162 -4.78 10.15 5.54
N GLU A 163 -4.80 10.54 6.81
CA GLU A 163 -5.21 9.65 7.90
C GLU A 163 -6.66 9.20 7.77
N GLY A 164 -7.57 10.11 7.40
CA GLY A 164 -8.97 9.78 7.15
C GLY A 164 -9.12 8.76 6.02
N THR A 165 -8.37 8.94 4.92
CA THR A 165 -8.40 8.00 3.79
C THR A 165 -7.90 6.61 4.18
N ILE A 166 -6.77 6.52 4.90
CA ILE A 166 -6.23 5.24 5.37
C ILE A 166 -7.18 4.58 6.37
N LYS A 167 -7.78 5.38 7.27
CA LYS A 167 -8.76 4.88 8.24
C LYS A 167 -9.97 4.29 7.52
N THR A 168 -10.57 5.01 6.57
CA THR A 168 -11.72 4.52 5.80
C THR A 168 -11.39 3.24 5.05
N MET A 169 -10.19 3.13 4.45
CA MET A 169 -9.72 1.89 3.83
C MET A 169 -9.72 0.71 4.82
N VAL A 170 -9.18 0.91 6.03
CA VAL A 170 -9.12 -0.16 7.03
C VAL A 170 -10.50 -0.50 7.58
N ASP A 171 -11.39 0.47 7.76
CA ASP A 171 -12.77 0.23 8.21
C ASP A 171 -13.54 -0.59 7.15
N GLU A 172 -13.39 -0.26 5.86
CA GLU A 172 -13.96 -1.06 4.78
C GLU A 172 -13.40 -2.47 4.78
N PHE A 173 -12.09 -2.63 5.03
CA PHE A 173 -11.48 -3.95 5.07
C PHE A 173 -12.00 -4.79 6.24
N ARG A 174 -12.20 -4.18 7.41
CA ARG A 174 -12.83 -4.83 8.56
C ARG A 174 -14.24 -5.31 8.21
N SER A 175 -15.05 -4.47 7.57
CA SER A 175 -16.39 -4.85 7.10
C SER A 175 -16.36 -6.05 6.15
N VAL A 176 -15.40 -6.08 5.21
CA VAL A 176 -15.21 -7.24 4.31
C VAL A 176 -14.79 -8.49 5.09
N LEU A 177 -13.94 -8.37 6.11
CA LEU A 177 -13.52 -9.50 6.95
C LEU A 177 -14.67 -10.07 7.80
N GLU A 178 -15.55 -9.20 8.29
CA GLU A 178 -16.72 -9.53 9.11
C GLU A 178 -17.88 -10.10 8.27
N SER A 179 -17.93 -9.82 6.98
CA SER A 179 -18.96 -10.36 6.07
C SER A 179 -18.85 -11.88 5.88
N ASP A 180 -19.98 -12.56 5.68
CA ASP A 180 -20.03 -14.02 5.39
C ASP A 180 -19.56 -14.38 3.96
N ASN A 181 -18.91 -13.44 3.25
CA ASN A 181 -18.44 -13.65 1.89
C ASN A 181 -17.35 -14.73 1.82
N GLU A 182 -17.35 -15.48 0.72
CA GLU A 182 -16.30 -16.46 0.43
C GLU A 182 -14.93 -15.77 0.23
N VAL A 183 -13.84 -16.51 0.47
CA VAL A 183 -12.47 -15.96 0.41
C VAL A 183 -12.17 -15.29 -0.93
N LEU A 184 -12.56 -15.90 -2.05
CA LEU A 184 -12.32 -15.33 -3.39
C LEU A 184 -13.08 -14.01 -3.60
N GLN A 185 -14.32 -13.93 -3.10
CA GLN A 185 -15.10 -12.71 -3.16
C GLN A 185 -14.46 -11.60 -2.32
N ARG A 186 -13.99 -11.93 -1.10
CA ARG A 186 -13.24 -10.98 -0.26
C ARG A 186 -11.99 -10.47 -0.98
N LEU A 187 -11.22 -11.35 -1.62
CA LEU A 187 -10.03 -10.94 -2.38
C LEU A 187 -10.35 -9.97 -3.51
N PHE A 188 -11.43 -10.23 -4.25
CA PHE A 188 -11.86 -9.32 -5.30
C PHE A 188 -12.25 -7.95 -4.74
N MET A 189 -12.98 -7.93 -3.62
CA MET A 189 -13.35 -6.68 -2.93
C MET A 189 -12.11 -5.92 -2.44
N PHE A 190 -11.15 -6.61 -1.81
CA PHE A 190 -9.90 -5.99 -1.36
C PHE A 190 -9.09 -5.42 -2.54
N GLY A 191 -8.96 -6.17 -3.64
CA GLY A 191 -8.23 -5.72 -4.83
C GLY A 191 -8.83 -4.45 -5.43
N GLY A 192 -10.16 -4.41 -5.56
CA GLY A 192 -10.89 -3.23 -6.04
C GLY A 192 -10.71 -2.01 -5.12
N ALA A 193 -10.93 -2.21 -3.82
CA ALA A 193 -10.79 -1.16 -2.82
C ALA A 193 -9.34 -0.62 -2.76
N LEU A 194 -8.32 -1.49 -2.77
CA LEU A 194 -6.92 -1.05 -2.79
C LEU A 194 -6.58 -0.15 -3.98
N GLY A 195 -7.06 -0.49 -5.18
CA GLY A 195 -6.83 0.32 -6.37
C GLY A 195 -7.39 1.74 -6.21
N PHE A 196 -8.59 1.84 -5.65
CA PHE A 196 -9.23 3.11 -5.32
C PHE A 196 -8.43 3.89 -4.27
N TYR A 197 -8.13 3.29 -3.12
CA TYR A 197 -7.44 3.98 -2.02
C TYR A 197 -6.01 4.36 -2.38
N ARG A 198 -5.30 3.54 -3.15
CA ARG A 198 -3.99 3.90 -3.71
C ARG A 198 -4.09 5.18 -4.53
N THR A 199 -5.08 5.26 -5.42
CA THR A 199 -5.30 6.45 -6.26
C THR A 199 -5.62 7.68 -5.40
N ALA A 200 -6.49 7.55 -4.42
CA ALA A 200 -6.85 8.64 -3.50
C ALA A 200 -5.62 9.14 -2.71
N ILE A 201 -4.81 8.22 -2.20
CA ILE A 201 -3.57 8.55 -1.49
C ILE A 201 -2.55 9.19 -2.42
N ASP A 202 -2.37 8.68 -3.65
CA ASP A 202 -1.48 9.27 -4.63
C ASP A 202 -1.89 10.71 -4.99
N ILE A 203 -3.19 11.04 -4.97
CA ILE A 203 -3.68 12.41 -5.13
C ILE A 203 -3.23 13.27 -3.93
N PHE A 204 -3.55 12.88 -2.70
CA PHE A 204 -3.26 13.69 -1.50
C PHE A 204 -1.76 13.81 -1.20
N THR A 205 -0.99 12.79 -1.55
CA THR A 205 0.47 12.76 -1.38
C THR A 205 1.21 13.30 -2.60
N GLY A 206 0.51 13.55 -3.71
CA GLY A 206 1.10 14.03 -4.95
C GLY A 206 1.66 15.44 -4.87
N GLN A 207 2.65 15.74 -5.72
CA GLN A 207 3.22 17.09 -5.82
C GLN A 207 2.21 18.16 -6.27
N ARG A 208 1.17 17.74 -7.01
CA ARG A 208 0.15 18.61 -7.61
C ARG A 208 -0.92 19.05 -6.61
N PHE A 209 -1.18 18.26 -5.57
CA PHE A 209 -2.17 18.61 -4.55
C PHE A 209 -1.56 19.59 -3.55
N ARG A 210 -1.83 20.89 -3.79
CA ARG A 210 -1.31 22.01 -2.98
C ARG A 210 -2.39 23.01 -2.55
N SER A 211 -3.66 22.78 -2.88
CA SER A 211 -4.74 23.74 -2.65
C SER A 211 -5.32 23.59 -1.25
N GLU A 212 -4.90 24.45 -0.32
CA GLU A 212 -5.43 24.51 1.04
C GLU A 212 -6.96 24.73 1.06
N ARG A 213 -7.48 25.59 0.17
CA ARG A 213 -8.93 25.82 0.05
C ARG A 213 -9.69 24.54 -0.28
N LEU A 214 -9.13 23.70 -1.17
CA LEU A 214 -9.74 22.42 -1.52
C LEU A 214 -9.65 21.43 -0.36
N GLU A 215 -8.52 21.40 0.34
CA GLU A 215 -8.34 20.56 1.53
C GLU A 215 -9.39 20.87 2.62
N LEU A 216 -9.56 22.15 2.95
CA LEU A 216 -10.56 22.61 3.91
C LEU A 216 -11.98 22.29 3.46
N SER A 217 -12.27 22.44 2.17
CA SER A 217 -13.59 22.12 1.62
C SER A 217 -13.89 20.63 1.77
N LEU A 218 -12.94 19.76 1.43
CA LEU A 218 -13.08 18.30 1.59
C LEU A 218 -13.28 17.91 3.05
N LEU A 219 -12.46 18.47 3.97
CA LEU A 219 -12.62 18.19 5.39
C LEU A 219 -13.97 18.66 5.94
N LYS A 220 -14.46 19.81 5.48
CA LYS A 220 -15.79 20.29 5.85
C LYS A 220 -16.88 19.33 5.38
N TYR A 221 -16.80 18.85 4.14
CA TYR A 221 -17.73 17.85 3.61
C TYR A 221 -17.66 16.51 4.37
N LEU A 222 -16.47 16.09 4.80
CA LEU A 222 -16.30 14.85 5.57
C LEU A 222 -16.76 14.97 7.03
N ALA A 223 -16.75 16.18 7.58
CA ALA A 223 -17.19 16.47 8.94
C ALA A 223 -18.69 16.79 9.02
N ASP A 224 -19.36 16.93 7.88
CA ASP A 224 -20.80 17.16 7.85
C ASP A 224 -21.52 15.87 8.25
N ASP A 225 -22.43 15.96 9.22
CA ASP A 225 -23.20 14.80 9.69
C ASP A 225 -24.30 14.38 8.69
N GLU A 226 -24.55 15.22 7.68
CA GLU A 226 -25.48 14.88 6.60
C GLU A 226 -24.95 13.72 5.75
N PRO A 227 -25.82 12.74 5.41
CA PRO A 227 -25.41 11.66 4.53
C PRO A 227 -24.95 12.23 3.20
N PRO A 228 -23.85 11.71 2.62
CA PRO A 228 -23.31 12.24 1.38
C PRO A 228 -24.37 12.16 0.27
N ASN A 229 -24.42 13.18 -0.57
CA ASN A 229 -25.35 13.21 -1.69
C ASN A 229 -24.96 12.13 -2.72
N LEU A 230 -25.55 10.94 -2.58
CA LEU A 230 -25.27 9.78 -3.42
C LEU A 230 -25.52 10.05 -4.92
N LEU A 231 -26.42 10.98 -5.26
CA LEU A 231 -26.64 11.36 -6.67
C LEU A 231 -25.41 12.05 -7.25
N VAL A 232 -24.74 12.91 -6.47
CA VAL A 232 -23.51 13.58 -6.89
C VAL A 232 -22.38 12.55 -7.01
N ILE A 233 -22.22 11.67 -6.03
CA ILE A 233 -21.20 10.61 -6.07
C ILE A 233 -21.37 9.73 -7.30
N ASN A 234 -22.58 9.18 -7.51
CA ASN A 234 -22.89 8.35 -8.68
C ASN A 234 -22.69 9.11 -10.01
N GLY A 235 -23.01 10.40 -10.02
CA GLY A 235 -22.78 11.26 -11.18
C GLY A 235 -21.30 11.44 -11.50
N VAL A 236 -20.47 11.66 -10.48
CA VAL A 236 -19.01 11.79 -10.61
C VAL A 236 -18.39 10.46 -11.02
N GLU A 237 -18.81 9.34 -10.43
CA GLU A 237 -18.35 8.01 -10.80
C GLU A 237 -18.66 7.70 -12.27
N LYS A 238 -19.90 7.96 -12.71
CA LYS A 238 -20.31 7.73 -14.09
C LYS A 238 -19.50 8.60 -15.07
N ALA A 239 -19.32 9.89 -14.75
CA ALA A 239 -18.54 10.80 -15.57
C ALA A 239 -17.06 10.36 -15.65
N THR A 240 -16.49 9.92 -14.53
CA THR A 240 -15.11 9.43 -14.44
C THR A 240 -14.94 8.14 -15.25
N LYS A 241 -15.88 7.20 -15.13
CA LYS A 241 -15.89 5.97 -15.91
C LYS A 241 -15.94 6.27 -17.42
N SER A 242 -16.86 7.13 -17.85
CA SER A 242 -16.96 7.52 -19.26
C SER A 242 -15.69 8.21 -19.77
N TYR A 243 -15.06 9.05 -18.95
CA TYR A 243 -13.78 9.68 -19.29
C TYR A 243 -12.68 8.64 -19.51
N PHE A 244 -12.54 7.66 -18.60
CA PHE A 244 -11.54 6.60 -18.73
C PHE A 244 -11.81 5.68 -19.92
N GLU A 245 -13.06 5.27 -20.16
CA GLU A 245 -13.44 4.47 -21.33
C GLU A 245 -13.06 5.17 -22.64
N GLN A 246 -13.34 6.48 -22.74
CA GLN A 246 -12.93 7.29 -23.90
C GLN A 246 -11.41 7.36 -24.04
N HIS A 247 -10.66 7.56 -22.95
CA HIS A 247 -9.20 7.66 -23.00
C HIS A 247 -8.51 6.34 -23.33
N ILE A 248 -9.03 5.22 -22.80
CA ILE A 248 -8.53 3.88 -23.13
C ILE A 248 -8.80 3.58 -24.60
N GLN A 249 -10.00 3.87 -25.11
CA GLN A 249 -10.32 3.66 -26.53
C GLN A 249 -9.36 4.46 -27.43
N ILE A 250 -9.12 5.74 -27.10
CA ILE A 250 -8.16 6.58 -27.81
C ILE A 250 -6.76 5.95 -27.80
N GLN A 251 -6.28 5.43 -26.66
CA GLN A 251 -4.97 4.77 -26.58
C GLN A 251 -4.89 3.47 -27.39
N ILE A 252 -5.96 2.67 -27.41
CA ILE A 252 -6.06 1.46 -28.23
C ILE A 252 -6.00 1.83 -29.70
N ASP A 253 -6.78 2.83 -30.13
CA ASP A 253 -6.83 3.30 -31.52
C ASP A 253 -5.47 3.84 -31.99
N TYR A 254 -4.77 4.60 -31.13
CA TYR A 254 -3.40 5.05 -31.40
C TYR A 254 -2.42 3.88 -31.53
N SER A 255 -2.54 2.86 -30.68
CA SER A 255 -1.66 1.69 -30.70
C SER A 255 -1.86 0.84 -31.96
N HIS A 256 -3.11 0.67 -32.40
CA HIS A 256 -3.43 0.02 -33.67
C HIS A 256 -2.88 0.81 -34.86
N SER A 257 -3.12 2.12 -34.92
CA SER A 257 -2.59 2.98 -35.98
C SER A 257 -1.06 2.94 -36.06
N ALA A 258 -0.37 2.97 -34.91
CA ALA A 258 1.08 2.85 -34.85
C ALA A 258 1.60 1.49 -35.37
N SER A 259 0.88 0.40 -35.08
CA SER A 259 1.22 -0.94 -35.58
C SER A 259 1.05 -1.04 -37.10
N GLU A 260 -0.02 -0.49 -37.65
CA GLU A 260 -0.28 -0.45 -39.10
C GLU A 260 0.77 0.38 -39.86
N ILE A 261 1.16 1.53 -39.31
CA ILE A 261 2.22 2.38 -39.88
C ILE A 261 3.56 1.62 -39.89
N LYS A 262 3.87 0.90 -38.80
CA LYS A 262 5.08 0.09 -38.68
C LYS A 262 5.10 -1.04 -39.72
N GLU A 263 3.99 -1.75 -39.90
CA GLU A 263 3.86 -2.82 -40.90
C GLU A 263 3.98 -2.28 -42.33
N ARG A 264 3.33 -1.17 -42.67
CA ARG A 264 3.47 -0.53 -43.99
C ARG A 264 4.91 -0.08 -44.25
N THR A 265 5.57 0.49 -43.25
CA THR A 265 6.97 0.91 -43.37
C THR A 265 7.91 -0.29 -43.58
N LEU A 266 7.67 -1.40 -42.87
CA LEU A 266 8.40 -2.66 -43.06
C LEU A 266 8.16 -3.28 -44.43
N ALA A 267 6.91 -3.24 -44.92
CA ALA A 267 6.56 -3.73 -46.25
C ALA A 267 7.26 -2.91 -47.36
N LEU A 268 7.28 -1.58 -47.23
CA LEU A 268 8.00 -0.70 -48.16
C LEU A 268 9.52 -0.95 -48.15
N ARG A 269 10.12 -1.26 -47.00
CA ARG A 269 11.55 -1.62 -46.90
C ARG A 269 11.89 -3.00 -47.46
N ARG A 270 10.92 -3.91 -47.54
CA ARG A 270 11.08 -5.26 -48.11
C ARG A 270 10.81 -5.32 -49.62
N SER A 271 10.32 -4.23 -50.21
CA SER A 271 10.12 -4.13 -51.65
C SER A 271 11.49 -4.06 -52.34
N PRO A 272 11.85 -5.05 -53.17
CA PRO A 272 13.13 -5.05 -53.88
C PRO A 272 13.05 -4.01 -54.99
N TYR A 273 13.75 -2.90 -54.78
CA TYR A 273 14.32 -2.14 -55.90
C TYR A 273 15.66 -2.77 -56.26
#